data_AF-A0A813LJ71-F1
#
_entry.id   AF-A0A813LJ71-F1
#
_cell.length_a   1.000
_cell.length_b   1.000
_cell.length_c   1.000
_cell.angle_alpha   90.00
_cell.angle_beta   90.00
_cell.angle_gamma   90.00
#
_symmetry.space_group_name_H-M   'P 1'
#
loop_
_entity.id
_entity.type
_entity.pdbx_description
1 polymer ?
#
loop_
_entity_poly.entity_id
_entity_poly.type
_entity_poly.pdbx_seq_one_letter_code
_entity_poly.pdbx_strand_id
1 'polypeptide(L)'
;MFEALGTGLVAQIICHGAIWSVVLALVNVALRRAAVRSPKGWLATKTAGGAFNVPRHALLTAAVGLGLVQPSCWILAYLGRDRDRAWFFGAQQQVWAGEFFAYCAGHFVQDGLLAENTALVQLHHVASTLACLLIASSSGWLGLVFMVAEIMELGSLALVLGDMGLFPHRPAFLIVTVLSALPMAIVLAGAVISPPPDAYSGICAFGMLVVNALRIQGF
;
A
#
# COMPACT_ATOMS: atom_id res chain seq x y z
N MET A 1 25.51 21.02 1.97
CA MET A 1 26.37 19.83 1.95
C MET A 1 25.55 18.75 1.24
N PHE A 2 25.96 18.36 0.04
CA PHE A 2 25.17 17.54 -0.87
C PHE A 2 25.02 16.12 -0.30
N GLU A 3 23.87 15.83 0.31
CA GLU A 3 23.43 14.44 0.49
C GLU A 3 23.24 13.83 -0.90
N ALA A 4 23.85 12.67 -1.09
CA ALA A 4 23.68 11.87 -2.30
C ALA A 4 22.18 11.60 -2.52
N LEU A 5 21.62 12.23 -3.54
CA LEU A 5 20.30 11.94 -4.08
C LEU A 5 20.17 10.43 -4.30
N GLY A 6 19.26 9.76 -3.57
CA GLY A 6 18.88 8.37 -3.83
C GLY A 6 19.16 7.36 -2.72
N THR A 7 20.26 7.46 -1.96
CA THR A 7 20.61 6.40 -0.99
C THR A 7 19.84 6.51 0.33
N GLY A 8 19.48 7.72 0.76
CA GLY A 8 18.82 7.94 2.05
C GLY A 8 17.43 7.29 2.11
N LEU A 9 16.60 7.53 1.09
CA LEU A 9 15.23 7.03 1.07
C LEU A 9 15.15 5.51 0.88
N VAL A 10 15.97 4.94 -0.01
CA VAL A 10 16.05 3.50 -0.22
C VAL A 10 16.53 2.79 1.04
N ALA A 11 17.59 3.30 1.69
CA ALA A 11 18.08 2.75 2.95
C ALA A 11 17.02 2.83 4.05
N GLN A 12 16.30 3.94 4.16
CA GLN A 12 15.18 4.09 5.09
C GLN A 12 14.10 3.04 4.82
N ILE A 13 13.65 2.87 3.56
CA ILE A 13 12.62 1.89 3.19
C ILE A 13 13.05 0.46 3.57
N ILE A 14 14.30 0.09 3.31
CA ILE A 14 14.81 -1.24 3.65
C ILE A 14 14.88 -1.43 5.18
N CYS A 15 15.55 -0.51 5.88
CA CYS A 15 15.78 -0.64 7.33
C CYS A 15 14.46 -0.55 8.11
N HIS A 16 13.65 0.47 7.84
CA HIS A 16 12.40 0.68 8.54
C HIS A 16 11.33 -0.29 8.05
N GLY A 17 11.37 -0.72 6.78
CA GLY A 17 10.49 -1.77 6.28
C GLY A 17 10.73 -3.12 6.96
N ALA A 18 11.99 -3.47 7.26
CA ALA A 18 12.30 -4.64 8.08
C ALA A 18 11.73 -4.51 9.51
N ILE A 19 11.83 -3.32 10.13
CA ILE A 19 11.24 -3.05 11.43
C ILE A 19 9.71 -3.20 11.37
N TRP A 20 9.05 -2.56 10.39
CA TRP A 20 7.61 -2.68 10.17
C TRP A 20 7.19 -4.13 9.97
N SER A 21 7.93 -4.90 9.17
CA SER A 21 7.66 -6.32 8.94
C SER A 21 7.67 -7.12 10.24
N VAL A 22 8.68 -6.91 11.09
CA VAL A 22 8.76 -7.57 12.41
C VAL A 22 7.62 -7.14 13.32
N VAL A 23 7.33 -5.84 13.40
CA VAL A 23 6.24 -5.31 14.25
C VAL A 23 4.89 -5.89 13.82
N LEU A 24 4.58 -5.85 12.53
CA LEU A 24 3.33 -6.39 11.98
C LEU A 24 3.24 -7.91 12.20
N ALA A 25 4.35 -8.63 12.04
CA ALA A 25 4.41 -10.07 12.32
C ALA A 25 4.09 -10.37 13.80
N LEU A 26 4.67 -9.61 14.73
CA LEU A 26 4.42 -9.76 16.16
C LEU A 26 2.96 -9.44 16.52
N VAL A 27 2.38 -8.39 15.94
CA VAL A 27 0.97 -8.03 16.11
C VAL A 27 0.07 -9.16 15.58
N ASN A 28 0.31 -9.66 14.38
CA ASN A 28 -0.45 -10.76 13.79
C ASN A 28 -0.34 -12.05 14.62
N VAL A 29 0.86 -12.38 15.13
CA VAL A 29 1.05 -13.53 16.04
C VAL A 29 0.26 -13.34 17.34
N ALA A 30 0.28 -12.14 17.93
CA ALA A 30 -0.45 -11.84 19.16
C ALA A 30 -1.97 -11.96 18.95
N LEU A 31 -2.50 -11.38 17.88
CA LEU A 31 -3.92 -11.45 17.55
C LEU A 31 -4.36 -12.88 17.22
N ARG A 32 -3.53 -13.64 16.47
CA ARG A 32 -3.77 -15.06 16.19
C ARG A 32 -3.80 -15.88 17.47
N ARG A 33 -2.87 -15.66 18.41
CA ARG A 33 -2.88 -16.32 19.73
C ARG A 33 -4.13 -15.98 20.52
N ALA A 34 -4.60 -14.73 20.49
CA ALA A 34 -5.84 -14.33 21.12
C ALA A 34 -7.06 -15.04 20.48
N ALA A 35 -7.10 -15.16 19.15
CA ALA A 35 -8.14 -15.88 18.42
C ALA A 35 -8.15 -17.39 18.76
N VAL A 36 -6.98 -18.03 18.85
CA VAL A 36 -6.87 -19.46 19.24
C VAL A 36 -7.36 -19.69 20.67
N ARG A 37 -7.08 -18.76 21.60
CA ARG A 37 -7.56 -18.85 22.99
C ARG A 37 -9.07 -18.67 23.12
N SER A 38 -9.70 -17.97 22.17
CA SER A 38 -11.15 -17.75 22.14
C SER A 38 -11.71 -18.10 20.76
N PRO A 39 -11.86 -19.40 20.43
CA PRO A 39 -12.23 -19.86 19.09
C PRO A 39 -13.66 -19.47 18.68
N LYS A 40 -14.50 -19.06 19.63
CA LYS A 40 -15.85 -18.52 19.39
C LYS A 40 -15.88 -16.98 19.46
N GLY A 41 -14.74 -16.35 19.72
CA GLY A 41 -14.61 -14.90 19.81
C GLY A 41 -14.55 -14.23 18.44
N TRP A 42 -14.81 -12.92 18.42
CA TRP A 42 -14.89 -12.12 17.20
C TRP A 42 -13.63 -12.20 16.32
N LEU A 43 -12.43 -12.29 16.91
CA LEU A 43 -11.15 -12.38 16.19
C LEU A 43 -10.93 -13.72 15.46
N ALA A 44 -11.57 -14.79 15.94
CA ALA A 44 -11.47 -16.13 15.37
C ALA A 44 -12.50 -16.37 14.25
N THR A 45 -13.59 -15.60 14.24
CA THR A 45 -14.64 -15.69 13.22
C THR A 45 -14.06 -15.39 11.84
N LYS A 46 -14.25 -16.32 10.90
CA LYS A 46 -13.98 -16.09 9.48
C LYS A 46 -15.03 -15.14 8.91
N THR A 47 -14.60 -14.25 8.04
CA THR A 47 -15.51 -13.44 7.25
C THR A 47 -16.23 -14.35 6.23
N ALA A 48 -17.53 -14.10 6.03
CA ALA A 48 -18.37 -14.91 5.15
C ALA A 48 -19.08 -14.00 4.15
N GLY A 49 -19.01 -14.35 2.87
CA GLY A 49 -19.63 -13.58 1.79
C GLY A 49 -18.94 -12.24 1.47
N GLY A 50 -17.70 -12.07 1.94
CA GLY A 50 -16.84 -10.92 1.69
C GLY A 50 -15.80 -11.16 0.58
N ALA A 51 -14.96 -10.16 0.31
CA ALA A 51 -13.89 -10.24 -0.69
C ALA A 51 -12.73 -11.14 -0.24
N PHE A 52 -12.46 -11.17 1.06
CA PHE A 52 -11.44 -11.97 1.70
C PHE A 52 -12.09 -13.08 2.53
N ASN A 53 -11.60 -14.31 2.38
CA ASN A 53 -12.03 -15.47 3.16
C ASN A 53 -11.01 -15.80 4.27
N VAL A 54 -10.77 -14.83 5.16
CA VAL A 54 -9.74 -14.92 6.20
C VAL A 54 -10.34 -14.66 7.60
N PRO A 55 -9.67 -15.08 8.68
CA PRO A 55 -10.08 -14.71 10.03
C PRO A 55 -10.03 -13.18 10.25
N ARG A 56 -10.97 -12.64 11.04
CA ARG A 56 -11.06 -11.19 11.32
C ARG A 56 -9.80 -10.58 11.94
N HIS A 57 -8.99 -11.36 12.66
CA HIS A 57 -7.74 -10.84 13.19
C HIS A 57 -6.74 -10.39 12.10
N ALA A 58 -6.72 -11.07 10.94
CA ALA A 58 -5.87 -10.65 9.82
C ALA A 58 -6.36 -9.33 9.21
N LEU A 59 -7.68 -9.16 9.10
CA LEU A 59 -8.31 -7.94 8.60
C LEU A 59 -8.14 -6.74 9.53
N LEU A 60 -8.06 -6.97 10.85
CA LEU A 60 -7.87 -5.88 11.81
C LEU A 60 -6.52 -5.18 11.61
N THR A 61 -5.45 -5.93 11.42
CA THR A 61 -4.11 -5.37 11.15
C THR A 61 -4.12 -4.55 9.87
N ALA A 62 -4.73 -5.09 8.80
CA ALA A 62 -4.91 -4.37 7.54
C ALA A 62 -5.74 -3.09 7.70
N ALA A 63 -6.87 -3.14 8.42
CA ALA A 63 -7.73 -1.98 8.65
C ALA A 63 -7.01 -0.83 9.36
N VAL A 64 -6.20 -1.15 10.38
CA VAL A 64 -5.39 -0.15 11.10
C VAL A 64 -4.31 0.42 10.18
N GLY A 65 -3.66 -0.43 9.40
CA GLY A 65 -2.67 -0.05 8.42
C GLY A 65 -3.19 0.96 7.40
N LEU A 66 -4.23 0.55 6.68
CA LEU A 66 -4.86 1.29 5.59
C LEU A 66 -5.64 2.51 6.09
N GLY A 67 -6.25 2.43 7.28
CA GLY A 67 -7.11 3.48 7.82
C GLY A 67 -6.42 4.51 8.70
N LEU A 68 -5.23 4.19 9.23
CA LEU A 68 -4.52 5.08 10.16
C LEU A 68 -3.06 5.29 9.75
N VAL A 69 -2.28 4.22 9.60
CA VAL A 69 -0.81 4.35 9.42
C VAL A 69 -0.46 5.01 8.09
N GLN A 70 -0.97 4.45 6.99
CA GLN A 70 -0.73 4.97 5.64
C GLN A 70 -1.25 6.42 5.46
N PRO A 71 -2.52 6.73 5.78
CA PRO A 71 -3.03 8.10 5.69
C PRO A 71 -2.23 9.09 6.53
N SER A 72 -1.80 8.71 7.73
CA SER A 72 -0.99 9.58 8.60
C SER A 72 0.35 9.90 7.95
N CYS A 73 1.03 8.89 7.39
CA CYS A 73 2.29 9.09 6.69
C CYS A 73 2.10 9.96 5.43
N TRP A 74 1.01 9.75 4.68
CA TRP A 74 0.66 10.57 3.53
C TRP A 74 0.43 12.04 3.92
N ILE A 75 -0.39 12.30 4.94
CA ILE A 75 -0.70 13.64 5.42
C ILE A 75 0.57 14.34 5.90
N LEU A 76 1.40 13.66 6.67
CA LEU A 76 2.64 14.23 7.19
C LEU A 76 3.66 14.52 6.08
N ALA A 77 3.75 13.67 5.06
CA ALA A 77 4.57 13.93 3.89
C ALA A 77 4.04 15.12 3.09
N TYR A 78 2.73 15.18 2.84
CA TYR A 78 2.13 16.31 2.14
C TYR A 78 2.36 17.62 2.91
N LEU A 79 2.11 17.65 4.22
CA LEU A 79 2.31 18.85 5.04
C LEU A 79 3.79 19.25 5.17
N GLY A 80 4.69 18.27 5.20
CA GLY A 80 6.13 18.47 5.31
C GLY A 80 6.83 18.79 3.99
N ARG A 81 6.09 18.90 2.88
CA ARG A 81 6.69 19.09 1.55
C ARG A 81 7.32 20.46 1.33
N ASP A 82 8.35 20.47 0.49
CA ASP A 82 8.90 21.70 -0.05
C ASP A 82 7.88 22.29 -1.03
N ARG A 83 7.36 23.47 -0.69
CA ARG A 83 6.33 24.17 -1.47
C ARG A 83 6.87 24.80 -2.74
N ASP A 84 8.17 25.02 -2.82
CA ASP A 84 8.83 25.64 -3.97
C ASP A 84 9.27 24.62 -5.02
N ARG A 85 9.15 23.33 -4.71
CA ARG A 85 9.47 22.22 -5.61
C ARG A 85 8.20 21.50 -6.07
N ALA A 86 8.27 20.91 -7.26
CA ALA A 86 7.17 20.09 -7.76
C ALA A 86 6.95 18.87 -6.85
N TRP A 87 5.72 18.69 -6.35
CA TRP A 87 5.35 17.56 -5.50
C TRP A 87 5.04 16.30 -6.31
N PHE A 88 4.03 16.38 -7.19
CA PHE A 88 3.52 15.21 -7.91
C PHE A 88 4.53 14.64 -8.90
N PHE A 89 5.11 15.49 -9.74
CA PHE A 89 6.02 15.07 -10.82
C PHE A 89 7.50 15.14 -10.44
N GLY A 90 7.84 15.67 -9.26
CA GLY A 90 9.22 15.71 -8.76
C GLY A 90 9.61 14.49 -7.90
N ALA A 91 10.86 14.47 -7.43
CA ALA A 91 11.40 13.47 -6.50
C ALA A 91 11.70 14.09 -5.13
N GLN A 92 10.67 14.62 -4.47
CA GLN A 92 10.83 15.16 -3.12
C GLN A 92 10.98 14.02 -2.09
N GLN A 93 12.22 13.58 -1.88
CA GLN A 93 12.54 12.58 -0.87
C GLN A 93 12.38 13.19 0.53
N GLN A 94 11.51 12.58 1.34
CA GLN A 94 11.16 13.06 2.67
C GLN A 94 11.00 11.87 3.62
N VAL A 95 11.26 12.11 4.91
CA VAL A 95 11.18 11.07 5.95
C VAL A 95 9.80 10.39 5.94
N TRP A 96 8.71 11.15 5.86
CA TRP A 96 7.35 10.58 5.90
C TRP A 96 6.94 9.85 4.61
N ALA A 97 7.50 10.24 3.46
CA ALA A 97 7.38 9.44 2.24
C ALA A 97 8.15 8.12 2.39
N GLY A 98 9.35 8.17 3.00
CA GLY A 98 10.13 7.00 3.36
C GLY A 98 9.37 6.06 4.30
N GLU A 99 8.72 6.60 5.34
CA GLU A 99 7.90 5.80 6.27
C GLU A 99 6.71 5.14 5.58
N PHE A 100 6.03 5.85 4.68
CA PHE A 100 4.93 5.26 3.93
C PHE A 100 5.40 4.05 3.11
N PHE A 101 6.45 4.22 2.31
CA PHE A 101 6.98 3.13 1.48
C PHE A 101 7.64 2.02 2.32
N ALA A 102 8.26 2.37 3.45
CA ALA A 102 8.78 1.41 4.43
C ALA A 102 7.65 0.55 5.00
N TYR A 103 6.56 1.18 5.43
CA TYR A 103 5.37 0.49 5.91
C TYR A 103 4.80 -0.45 4.85
N CYS A 104 4.60 0.04 3.62
CA CYS A 104 4.09 -0.78 2.51
C CYS A 104 5.00 -1.98 2.23
N ALA A 105 6.32 -1.75 2.09
CA ALA A 105 7.29 -2.81 1.86
C ALA A 105 7.29 -3.85 3.01
N GLY A 106 7.29 -3.37 4.26
CA GLY A 106 7.25 -4.23 5.45
C GLY A 106 5.98 -5.06 5.54
N HIS A 107 4.83 -4.46 5.21
CA HIS A 107 3.54 -5.13 5.13
C HIS A 107 3.54 -6.25 4.08
N PHE A 108 3.94 -5.96 2.83
CA PHE A 108 3.98 -6.96 1.76
C PHE A 108 4.96 -8.11 2.07
N VAL A 109 6.12 -7.81 2.66
CA VAL A 109 7.08 -8.83 3.09
C VAL A 109 6.48 -9.69 4.19
N GLN A 110 5.86 -9.08 5.22
CA GLN A 110 5.25 -9.82 6.31
C GLN A 110 4.12 -10.72 5.83
N ASP A 111 3.25 -10.23 4.95
CA ASP A 111 2.14 -11.02 4.41
C ASP A 111 2.62 -12.11 3.47
N GLY A 112 3.67 -11.86 2.68
CA GLY A 112 4.32 -12.89 1.87
C GLY A 112 4.90 -14.03 2.70
N LEU A 113 5.42 -13.75 3.90
CA LEU A 113 6.03 -14.77 4.76
C LEU A 113 5.02 -15.54 5.62
N LEU A 114 3.92 -14.90 6.04
CA LEU A 114 3.03 -15.46 7.08
C LEU A 114 1.69 -15.97 6.55
N ALA A 115 1.25 -15.56 5.36
CA ALA A 115 -0.03 -15.97 4.81
C ALA A 115 0.11 -17.10 3.79
N GLU A 116 -0.87 -18.00 3.79
CA GLU A 116 -1.04 -19.02 2.74
C GLU A 116 -1.56 -18.33 1.48
N ASN A 117 -0.63 -17.76 0.71
CA ASN A 117 -0.93 -16.99 -0.49
C ASN A 117 -0.84 -17.86 -1.74
N THR A 118 -1.63 -17.51 -2.76
CA THR A 118 -1.42 -18.03 -4.11
C THR A 118 -0.12 -17.48 -4.70
N ALA A 119 0.44 -18.16 -5.71
CA ALA A 119 1.64 -17.68 -6.40
C ALA A 119 1.47 -16.27 -6.99
N LEU A 120 0.25 -15.94 -7.46
CA LEU A 120 -0.07 -14.61 -7.99
C LEU A 120 -0.02 -13.53 -6.89
N VAL A 121 -0.55 -13.82 -5.70
CA VAL A 121 -0.49 -12.89 -4.56
C VAL A 121 0.96 -12.70 -4.09
N GLN A 122 1.76 -13.76 -4.06
CA GLN A 122 3.20 -13.65 -3.74
C GLN A 122 3.95 -12.78 -4.75
N LEU A 123 3.69 -12.98 -6.05
CA LEU A 123 4.27 -12.14 -7.09
C LEU A 123 3.86 -10.67 -6.93
N HIS A 124 2.59 -10.41 -6.59
CA HIS A 124 2.12 -9.06 -6.28
C HIS A 124 2.87 -8.45 -5.10
N HIS A 125 3.06 -9.17 -3.99
CA HIS A 125 3.81 -8.66 -2.84
C HIS A 125 5.26 -8.32 -3.19
N VAL A 126 5.96 -9.21 -3.91
CA VAL A 126 7.33 -8.95 -4.36
C VAL A 126 7.38 -7.74 -5.29
N ALA A 127 6.46 -7.65 -6.27
CA ALA A 127 6.40 -6.53 -7.20
C ALA A 127 6.11 -5.20 -6.48
N SER A 128 5.21 -5.20 -5.49
CA SER A 128 4.88 -4.01 -4.70
C SER A 128 6.05 -3.56 -3.80
N THR A 129 6.76 -4.50 -3.17
CA THR A 129 7.99 -4.20 -2.43
C THR A 129 9.06 -3.60 -3.35
N LEU A 130 9.27 -4.19 -4.53
CA LEU A 130 10.22 -3.65 -5.51
C LEU A 130 9.79 -2.26 -6.01
N ALA A 131 8.50 -2.05 -6.27
CA ALA A 131 7.97 -0.76 -6.70
C ALA A 131 8.27 0.37 -5.69
N CYS A 132 8.23 0.07 -4.37
CA CYS A 132 8.61 1.01 -3.32
C CYS A 132 10.08 1.44 -3.46
N LEU A 133 10.99 0.52 -3.76
CA LEU A 133 12.42 0.79 -3.95
C LEU A 133 12.71 1.53 -5.26
N LEU A 134 12.03 1.13 -6.34
CA LEU A 134 12.16 1.74 -7.66
C LEU A 134 11.71 3.21 -7.62
N ILE A 135 10.53 3.50 -7.06
CA ILE A 135 10.06 4.88 -7.00
C ILE A 135 10.91 5.75 -6.08
N ALA A 136 11.45 5.20 -5.00
CA ALA A 136 12.41 5.92 -4.15
C ALA A 136 13.73 6.26 -4.87
N SER A 137 14.09 5.48 -5.89
CA SER A 137 15.26 5.69 -6.75
C SER A 137 14.95 6.57 -7.97
N SER A 138 13.67 6.89 -8.21
CA SER A 138 13.23 7.71 -9.34
C SER A 138 13.62 9.18 -9.17
N SER A 139 13.91 9.83 -10.28
CA SER A 139 14.15 11.27 -10.41
C SER A 139 12.85 12.10 -10.47
N GLY A 140 11.69 11.46 -10.57
CA GLY A 140 10.40 12.12 -10.47
C GLY A 140 9.23 11.21 -10.12
N TRP A 141 8.01 11.75 -10.20
CA TRP A 141 6.75 11.03 -9.96
C TRP A 141 6.53 10.46 -8.56
N LEU A 142 7.40 10.77 -7.60
CA LEU A 142 7.31 10.21 -6.25
C LEU A 142 5.97 10.57 -5.58
N GLY A 143 5.60 11.85 -5.60
CA GLY A 143 4.34 12.32 -5.02
C GLY A 143 3.09 11.80 -5.77
N LEU A 144 3.18 11.62 -7.09
CA LEU A 144 2.11 11.04 -7.90
C LEU A 144 1.88 9.58 -7.52
N VAL A 145 2.93 8.76 -7.50
CA VAL A 145 2.87 7.35 -7.13
C VAL A 145 2.38 7.16 -5.70
N PHE A 146 2.86 8.00 -4.79
CA PHE A 146 2.41 8.01 -3.40
C PHE A 146 0.90 8.31 -3.29
N MET A 147 0.41 9.36 -3.95
CA MET A 147 -1.03 9.66 -3.98
C MET A 147 -1.85 8.53 -4.62
N VAL A 148 -1.39 7.98 -5.74
CA VAL A 148 -2.11 6.90 -6.43
C VAL A 148 -2.18 5.64 -5.56
N ALA A 149 -1.09 5.27 -4.88
CA ALA A 149 -1.08 4.17 -3.94
C ALA A 149 -2.09 4.41 -2.80
N GLU A 150 -2.11 5.61 -2.20
CA GLU A 150 -3.07 5.94 -1.14
C GLU A 150 -4.53 5.82 -1.62
N ILE A 151 -4.86 6.34 -2.80
CA ILE A 151 -6.20 6.22 -3.40
C ILE A 151 -6.61 4.75 -3.56
N MET A 152 -5.68 3.92 -4.05
CA MET A 152 -5.92 2.49 -4.21
C MET A 152 -6.19 1.79 -2.87
N GLU A 153 -5.49 2.19 -1.82
CA GLU A 153 -5.60 1.59 -0.49
C GLU A 153 -6.86 1.99 0.26
N LEU A 154 -7.42 3.16 -0.03
CA LEU A 154 -8.78 3.51 0.41
C LEU A 154 -9.83 2.54 -0.14
N GLY A 155 -9.64 2.04 -1.37
CA GLY A 155 -10.46 0.96 -1.92
C GLY A 155 -10.30 -0.34 -1.15
N SER A 156 -9.06 -0.73 -0.86
CA SER A 156 -8.74 -1.91 -0.04
C SER A 156 -9.39 -1.83 1.34
N LEU A 157 -9.33 -0.65 1.98
CA LEU A 157 -9.93 -0.40 3.28
C LEU A 157 -11.45 -0.59 3.24
N ALA A 158 -12.13 -0.12 2.20
CA ALA A 158 -13.57 -0.29 2.06
C ALA A 158 -13.97 -1.78 2.05
N LEU A 159 -13.21 -2.64 1.34
CA LEU A 159 -13.43 -4.10 1.35
C LEU A 159 -13.16 -4.70 2.72
N VAL A 160 -12.04 -4.34 3.34
CA VAL A 160 -11.66 -4.83 4.66
C VAL A 160 -12.75 -4.50 5.69
N LEU A 161 -13.23 -3.26 5.72
CA LEU A 161 -14.34 -2.84 6.58
C LEU A 161 -15.65 -3.54 6.22
N GLY A 162 -15.88 -3.76 4.92
CA GLY A 162 -16.97 -4.58 4.40
C GLY A 162 -17.00 -5.95 5.06
N ASP A 163 -15.93 -6.70 4.88
CA ASP A 163 -15.78 -8.07 5.36
C ASP A 163 -15.82 -8.18 6.89
N MET A 164 -15.36 -7.14 7.60
CA MET A 164 -15.48 -7.04 9.05
C MET A 164 -16.92 -6.78 9.52
N GLY A 165 -17.84 -6.44 8.62
CA GLY A 165 -19.22 -6.06 8.92
C GLY A 165 -19.37 -4.61 9.41
N LEU A 166 -18.36 -3.77 9.18
CA LEU A 166 -18.32 -2.36 9.56
C LEU A 166 -18.76 -1.44 8.42
N PHE A 167 -18.87 -1.97 7.20
CA PHE A 167 -19.32 -1.23 6.02
C PHE A 167 -20.19 -2.13 5.12
N PRO A 168 -21.15 -1.59 4.34
CA PRO A 168 -21.95 -2.43 3.44
C PRO A 168 -21.12 -2.98 2.27
N HIS A 169 -21.23 -4.29 1.99
CA HIS A 169 -20.42 -4.96 0.95
C HIS A 169 -20.58 -4.37 -0.45
N ARG A 170 -21.82 -4.12 -0.92
CA ARG A 170 -22.05 -3.65 -2.30
C ARG A 170 -21.38 -2.30 -2.58
N PRO A 171 -21.55 -1.26 -1.73
CA PRO A 171 -20.75 -0.05 -1.82
C PRO A 171 -19.24 -0.29 -1.75
N ALA A 172 -18.76 -1.23 -0.93
CA ALA A 172 -17.33 -1.53 -0.84
C ALA A 172 -16.74 -1.95 -2.19
N PHE A 173 -17.40 -2.88 -2.89
CA PHE A 173 -16.98 -3.31 -4.23
C PHE A 173 -17.00 -2.15 -5.23
N LEU A 174 -18.06 -1.34 -5.24
CA LEU A 174 -18.13 -0.17 -6.12
C LEU A 174 -17.01 0.83 -5.86
N ILE A 175 -16.72 1.10 -4.58
CA ILE A 175 -15.63 2.00 -4.18
C ILE A 175 -14.30 1.47 -4.71
N VAL A 176 -14.01 0.17 -4.59
CA VAL A 176 -12.78 -0.40 -5.14
C VAL A 176 -12.68 -0.23 -6.64
N THR A 177 -13.75 -0.49 -7.38
CA THR A 177 -13.75 -0.32 -8.84
C THR A 177 -13.43 1.12 -9.22
N VAL A 178 -14.10 2.09 -8.58
CA VAL A 178 -13.86 3.52 -8.82
C VAL A 178 -12.45 3.94 -8.41
N LEU A 179 -12.01 3.52 -7.23
CA LEU A 179 -10.68 3.83 -6.68
C LEU A 179 -9.55 3.00 -7.30
N SER A 180 -9.86 2.11 -8.25
CA SER A 180 -8.88 1.48 -9.13
C SER A 180 -8.85 2.15 -10.51
N ALA A 181 -10.01 2.54 -11.04
CA ALA A 181 -10.10 3.26 -12.32
C ALA A 181 -9.51 4.68 -12.24
N LEU A 182 -9.73 5.38 -11.13
CA LEU A 182 -9.23 6.74 -10.93
C LEU A 182 -7.69 6.81 -10.95
N PRO A 183 -6.94 5.98 -10.19
CA PRO A 183 -5.51 5.77 -10.38
C PRO A 183 -5.05 5.63 -11.82
N MET A 184 -5.71 4.78 -12.61
CA MET A 184 -5.33 4.57 -14.01
C MET A 184 -5.48 5.86 -14.82
N ALA A 185 -6.58 6.57 -14.65
CA ALA A 185 -6.79 7.85 -15.32
C ALA A 185 -5.73 8.88 -14.91
N ILE A 186 -5.38 8.96 -13.63
CA ILE A 186 -4.34 9.85 -13.10
C ILE A 186 -2.97 9.50 -13.68
N VAL A 187 -2.59 8.22 -13.73
CA VAL A 187 -1.30 7.78 -14.30
C VAL A 187 -1.24 8.05 -15.79
N LEU A 188 -2.31 7.76 -16.55
CA LEU A 188 -2.37 8.03 -17.99
C LEU A 188 -2.30 9.54 -18.28
N ALA A 189 -3.07 10.36 -17.55
CA ALA A 189 -3.01 11.81 -17.67
C ALA A 189 -1.62 12.34 -17.28
N GLY A 190 -1.03 11.81 -16.21
CA GLY A 190 0.34 12.11 -15.79
C GLY A 190 1.37 11.81 -16.87
N ALA A 191 1.26 10.64 -17.52
CA ALA A 191 2.14 10.24 -18.61
C ALA A 191 2.07 11.17 -19.83
N VAL A 192 0.91 11.78 -20.09
CA VAL A 192 0.73 12.76 -21.18
C VAL A 192 1.28 14.14 -20.77
N ILE A 193 1.00 14.59 -19.54
CA ILE A 193 1.37 15.93 -19.06
C ILE A 193 2.86 16.04 -18.75
N SER A 194 3.42 15.02 -18.10
CA SER A 194 4.81 14.96 -17.66
C SER A 194 5.27 13.52 -17.74
N PRO A 195 5.75 13.05 -18.92
CA PRO A 195 6.14 11.66 -19.12
C PRO A 195 7.11 11.14 -18.05
N PRO A 196 7.10 9.83 -17.73
CA PRO A 196 8.00 9.25 -16.74
C PRO A 196 9.47 9.63 -17.04
N PRO A 197 10.17 10.26 -16.09
CA PRO A 197 11.52 10.79 -16.35
C PRO A 197 12.59 9.70 -16.46
N ASP A 198 12.30 8.47 -16.00
CA ASP A 198 13.24 7.37 -16.01
C ASP A 198 12.54 6.00 -16.08
N ALA A 199 13.34 4.94 -16.22
CA ALA A 199 12.83 3.57 -16.29
C ALA A 199 12.12 3.14 -14.99
N TYR A 200 12.53 3.67 -13.83
CA TYR A 200 11.95 3.30 -12.54
C TYR A 200 10.49 3.76 -12.44
N SER A 201 10.25 5.05 -12.69
CA SER A 201 8.90 5.63 -12.78
C SER A 201 8.07 5.01 -13.90
N GLY A 202 8.68 4.69 -15.05
CA GLY A 202 8.00 3.98 -16.15
C GLY A 202 7.50 2.58 -15.76
N ILE A 203 8.33 1.79 -15.07
CA ILE A 203 7.96 0.46 -14.58
C ILE A 203 6.84 0.58 -13.53
N CYS A 204 6.95 1.51 -12.58
CA CYS A 204 5.90 1.76 -11.59
C CYS A 204 4.58 2.16 -12.24
N ALA A 205 4.62 3.06 -13.23
CA ALA A 205 3.44 3.50 -13.97
C ALA A 205 2.74 2.33 -14.68
N PHE A 206 3.50 1.52 -15.41
CA PHE A 206 2.96 0.33 -16.08
C PHE A 206 2.39 -0.69 -15.08
N GLY A 207 3.14 -0.99 -14.01
CA GLY A 207 2.68 -1.88 -12.95
C GLY A 207 1.37 -1.43 -12.31
N MET A 208 1.21 -0.12 -12.07
CA MET A 208 -0.05 0.44 -11.57
C MET A 208 -1.21 0.21 -12.54
N LEU A 209 -1.01 0.42 -13.85
CA LEU A 209 -2.07 0.17 -14.83
C LEU A 209 -2.50 -1.30 -14.82
N VAL A 210 -1.54 -2.22 -14.81
CA VAL A 210 -1.82 -3.67 -14.78
C VAL A 210 -2.55 -4.06 -13.51
N VAL A 211 -2.03 -3.69 -12.34
CA VAL A 211 -2.64 -4.05 -11.04
C VAL A 211 -4.05 -3.47 -10.93
N ASN A 212 -4.28 -2.21 -11.31
CA ASN A 212 -5.61 -1.62 -11.25
C ASN A 212 -6.60 -2.28 -12.22
N ALA A 213 -6.16 -2.63 -13.43
CA ALA A 213 -7.00 -3.37 -14.38
C ALA A 213 -7.39 -4.75 -13.82
N LEU A 214 -6.44 -5.47 -13.20
CA LEU A 214 -6.71 -6.76 -12.56
C LEU A 214 -7.66 -6.62 -11.37
N ARG A 215 -7.52 -5.57 -10.55
CA ARG A 215 -8.46 -5.29 -9.45
C ARG A 215 -9.87 -5.06 -9.97
N ILE A 216 -10.04 -4.32 -11.07
CA ILE A 216 -11.36 -4.08 -11.67
C ILE A 216 -11.97 -5.37 -12.23
N GLN A 217 -11.16 -6.30 -12.77
CA GLN A 217 -11.67 -7.58 -13.30
C GLN A 217 -11.97 -8.61 -12.21
N GLY A 218 -11.27 -8.54 -11.08
CA GLY A 218 -11.42 -9.48 -9.97
C GLY A 218 -12.63 -9.21 -9.06
N PHE A 219 -13.34 -8.10 -9.27
CA PHE A 219 -14.46 -7.63 -8.45
C PHE A 219 -15.63 -7.17 -9.32
#